data_AF-A0A939JNC1-F1
#
_entry.id   AF-A0A939JNC1-F1
#
_cell.length_a   1.000
_cell.length_b   1.000
_cell.length_c   1.000
_cell.angle_alpha   90.00
_cell.angle_beta   90.00
_cell.angle_gamma   90.00
#
_symmetry.space_group_name_H-M   'P 1'
#
loop_
_entity.id
_entity.type
_entity.pdbx_description
1 polymer ?
#
loop_
_entity_poly.entity_id
_entity_poly.type
_entity_poly.pdbx_seq_one_letter_code
_entity_poly.pdbx_strand_id
1 'polypeptide(L)'
;MAANNNSGVIATGAGPTIDARSLHLPAQMVRPPNEVVASPGLNNLPAPRNGVFVGRDEDLARLDAAMDNGSGRAVVRVVHGLGGVGKSTLALEYAHRFRHRYNPIWWIAADTAEGIVAELAELAVRLDPIAAIGA
;
A
#
# COMPACT_ATOMS: atom_id res chain seq x y z
N MET A 1 8.87 31.03 -9.62
CA MET A 1 8.37 31.24 -8.25
C MET A 1 6.86 31.41 -8.36
N ALA A 2 6.11 30.31 -8.34
CA ALA A 2 4.66 30.30 -8.51
C ALA A 2 4.06 29.62 -7.27
N ALA A 3 3.36 30.40 -6.45
CA ALA A 3 2.61 29.89 -5.31
C ALA A 3 1.31 29.25 -5.85
N ASN A 4 1.21 27.93 -5.74
CA ASN A 4 0.01 27.17 -6.07
C ASN A 4 -0.96 27.23 -4.88
N ASN A 5 -1.89 28.17 -4.92
CA ASN A 5 -2.92 28.32 -3.90
C ASN A 5 -4.08 27.36 -4.20
N ASN A 6 -4.13 26.21 -3.52
CA ASN A 6 -5.26 25.29 -3.60
C ASN A 6 -6.23 25.56 -2.44
N SER A 7 -7.30 26.31 -2.71
CA SER A 7 -8.32 26.66 -1.72
C SER A 7 -9.55 25.77 -1.94
N GLY A 8 -9.72 24.74 -1.10
CA GLY A 8 -10.95 23.95 -1.07
C GLY A 8 -12.06 24.70 -0.31
N VAL A 9 -13.21 24.91 -0.96
CA VAL A 9 -14.42 25.47 -0.34
C VAL A 9 -15.44 24.34 -0.16
N ILE A 10 -15.78 24.00 1.07
CA ILE A 10 -16.92 23.11 1.37
C ILE A 10 -18.11 24.01 1.69
N ALA A 11 -19.11 24.02 0.81
CA ALA A 11 -20.36 24.75 1.00
C ALA A 11 -21.50 23.75 1.27
N THR A 12 -22.14 23.87 2.42
CA THR A 12 -23.42 23.21 2.70
C THR A 12 -24.36 24.27 3.26
N GLY A 13 -25.42 24.61 2.51
CA GLY A 13 -26.42 25.59 2.93
C GLY A 13 -27.21 25.10 4.17
N ALA A 14 -27.84 25.97 4.97
CA ALA A 14 -28.33 27.32 4.68
C ALA A 14 -27.62 28.40 5.51
N GLY A 15 -26.95 29.31 4.80
CA GLY A 15 -26.29 30.52 5.31
C GLY A 15 -24.93 30.28 5.94
N PRO A 16 -23.80 30.30 5.20
CA PRO A 16 -22.50 30.06 5.82
C PRO A 16 -21.84 31.38 6.22
N THR A 17 -21.68 31.60 7.52
CA THR A 17 -20.45 32.25 8.00
C THR A 17 -19.31 31.30 7.65
N ILE A 18 -18.63 31.59 6.54
CA ILE A 18 -17.47 30.82 6.08
C ILE A 18 -16.31 31.15 7.01
N ASP A 19 -16.03 30.31 8.01
CA ASP A 19 -14.71 30.30 8.68
C ASP A 19 -13.72 29.56 7.77
N ALA A 20 -13.25 30.25 6.73
CA ALA A 20 -12.22 29.73 5.83
C ALA A 20 -10.87 29.75 6.55
N ARG A 21 -10.60 28.71 7.35
CA ARG A 21 -9.25 28.47 7.86
C ARG A 21 -8.39 27.92 6.73
N SER A 22 -7.75 28.81 5.99
CA SER A 22 -6.71 28.41 5.02
C SER A 22 -5.52 27.83 5.77
N LEU A 23 -5.36 26.51 5.69
CA LEU A 23 -4.14 25.84 6.12
C LEU A 23 -3.09 26.03 5.01
N HIS A 24 -2.15 26.95 5.23
CA HIS A 24 -1.00 27.10 4.36
C HIS A 24 -0.02 25.95 4.63
N LEU A 25 -0.12 24.90 3.83
CA LEU A 25 0.86 23.81 3.82
C LEU A 25 2.11 24.32 3.09
N PRO A 26 3.27 24.51 3.78
CA PRO A 26 4.50 24.85 3.08
C PRO A 26 4.81 23.75 2.06
N ALA A 27 5.26 24.10 0.85
CA ALA A 27 5.60 23.13 -0.20
C ALA A 27 6.61 22.05 0.23
N GLN A 28 7.32 22.31 1.33
CA GLN A 28 8.33 21.45 1.95
C GLN A 28 7.71 20.32 2.79
N MET A 29 6.38 20.34 3.03
CA MET A 29 5.65 19.25 3.70
C MET A 29 5.29 18.09 2.78
N VAL A 30 5.37 18.27 1.45
CA VAL A 30 5.14 17.17 0.49
C VAL A 30 6.48 16.58 0.09
N ARG A 31 6.76 15.36 0.54
CA ARG A 31 7.95 14.61 0.16
C ARG A 31 7.75 13.95 -1.21
N PRO A 32 8.77 13.91 -2.09
CA PRO A 32 8.66 13.15 -3.32
C PRO A 32 8.57 11.64 -3.02
N PRO A 33 7.88 10.84 -3.84
CA PRO A 33 7.59 9.43 -3.51
C PRO A 33 8.84 8.56 -3.25
N ASN A 34 9.98 8.90 -3.85
CA ASN A 34 11.25 8.20 -3.66
C ASN A 34 11.94 8.51 -2.31
N GLU A 35 11.48 9.53 -1.58
CA GLU A 35 11.98 9.92 -0.25
C GLU A 35 11.02 9.50 0.86
N VAL A 36 9.84 8.98 0.52
CA VAL A 36 8.88 8.47 1.49
C VAL A 36 9.33 7.09 1.97
N VAL A 37 9.77 7.01 3.22
CA VAL A 37 10.18 5.76 3.86
C VAL A 37 9.05 5.23 4.72
N ALA A 38 8.65 3.98 4.48
CA ALA A 38 7.65 3.31 5.30
C ALA A 38 8.15 3.05 6.73
N SER A 39 7.31 3.31 7.73
CA SER A 39 7.55 2.89 9.11
C SER A 39 7.84 1.38 9.18
N PRO A 40 8.83 0.93 9.97
CA PRO A 40 9.17 -0.49 10.05
C PRO A 40 7.97 -1.37 10.41
N GLY A 41 7.75 -2.42 9.62
CA GLY A 41 6.68 -3.39 9.85
C GLY A 41 5.30 -2.93 9.37
N LEU A 42 5.20 -1.83 8.62
CA LEU A 42 3.94 -1.39 8.01
C LEU A 42 3.40 -2.47 7.07
N ASN A 43 2.22 -3.00 7.39
CA ASN A 43 1.51 -3.97 6.55
C ASN A 43 -0.01 -3.95 6.77
N ASN A 44 -0.76 -4.53 5.82
CA ASN A 44 -2.22 -4.73 5.87
C ASN A 44 -2.60 -6.20 5.51
N LEU A 45 -1.79 -7.18 5.92
CA LEU A 45 -2.08 -8.58 5.55
C LEU A 45 -3.50 -8.99 6.01
N PRO A 46 -4.34 -9.54 5.10
CA PRO A 46 -5.79 -9.66 5.31
C PRO A 46 -6.19 -10.67 6.38
N ALA A 47 -5.27 -11.57 6.76
CA ALA A 47 -5.49 -12.54 7.81
C ALA A 47 -4.17 -12.84 8.55
N PRO A 48 -4.24 -13.22 9.85
CA PRO A 48 -3.07 -13.66 10.59
C PRO A 48 -2.47 -14.91 9.95
N ARG A 49 -1.19 -15.16 10.22
CA ARG A 49 -0.50 -16.34 9.73
C ARG A 49 -1.23 -17.59 10.23
N ASN A 50 -1.55 -18.50 9.31
CA ASN A 50 -2.11 -19.79 9.67
C ASN A 50 -1.03 -20.65 10.32
N GLY A 51 -1.30 -21.18 11.53
CA GLY A 51 -0.37 -22.08 12.23
C GLY A 51 -0.20 -23.43 11.51
N VAL A 52 -1.09 -23.78 10.58
CA VAL A 52 -1.05 -25.02 9.82
C VAL A 52 -0.96 -24.72 8.33
N PHE A 53 0.25 -24.78 7.78
CA PHE A 53 0.51 -24.71 6.34
C PHE A 53 1.43 -25.87 5.95
N VAL A 54 0.94 -26.80 5.13
CA VAL A 54 1.61 -28.08 4.85
C VAL A 54 1.60 -28.41 3.35
N GLY A 55 2.55 -29.24 2.92
CA GLY A 55 2.57 -29.86 1.59
C GLY A 55 2.91 -28.92 0.43
N ARG A 56 3.35 -27.69 0.71
CA ARG A 56 3.68 -26.67 -0.31
C ARG A 56 5.04 -26.02 -0.10
N ASP A 57 5.96 -26.70 0.57
CA ASP A 57 7.30 -26.16 0.82
C ASP A 57 8.09 -25.98 -0.49
N GLU A 58 7.91 -26.87 -1.48
CA GLU A 58 8.52 -26.71 -2.81
C GLU A 58 7.98 -25.48 -3.55
N ASP A 59 6.67 -25.23 -3.47
CA ASP A 59 6.05 -24.04 -4.05
C ASP A 59 6.55 -22.75 -3.40
N LEU A 60 6.69 -22.75 -2.06
CA LEU A 60 7.28 -21.63 -1.33
C LEU A 60 8.73 -21.40 -1.72
N ALA A 61 9.53 -22.47 -1.82
CA ALA A 61 10.93 -22.36 -2.23
C ALA A 61 11.06 -21.83 -3.66
N ARG A 62 10.19 -22.27 -4.58
CA ARG A 62 10.15 -21.77 -5.95
C ARG A 62 9.75 -20.30 -6.02
N LEU A 63 8.73 -19.90 -5.26
CA LEU A 63 8.35 -18.49 -5.16
C LEU A 63 9.49 -17.65 -4.57
N ASP A 64 10.20 -18.19 -3.57
CA ASP A 64 11.33 -17.51 -2.95
C ASP A 64 12.49 -17.24 -3.92
N ALA A 65 12.95 -18.29 -4.59
CA ALA A 65 13.99 -18.18 -5.61
C ALA A 65 13.58 -17.23 -6.74
N ALA A 66 12.29 -17.18 -7.08
CA ALA A 66 11.78 -16.27 -8.09
C ALA A 66 11.78 -14.81 -7.61
N MET A 67 11.59 -14.55 -6.32
CA MET A 67 11.55 -13.20 -5.76
C MET A 67 12.95 -12.63 -5.48
N ASP A 68 13.97 -13.47 -5.39
CA ASP A 68 15.36 -13.01 -5.26
C ASP A 68 15.80 -12.28 -6.53
N ASN A 69 16.21 -11.03 -6.37
CA ASN A 69 16.66 -10.17 -7.44
C ASN A 69 17.83 -9.31 -6.98
N GLY A 70 19.05 -9.78 -7.27
CA GLY A 70 20.29 -9.05 -7.03
C GLY A 70 20.50 -7.78 -7.86
N SER A 71 19.55 -7.38 -8.72
CA SER A 71 19.66 -6.18 -9.58
C SER A 71 19.01 -4.91 -9.01
N GLY A 72 18.36 -4.98 -7.84
CA GLY A 72 17.70 -3.83 -7.19
C GLY A 72 16.50 -3.25 -7.95
N ARG A 73 16.04 -3.91 -9.02
CA ARG A 73 14.86 -3.53 -9.80
C ARG A 73 13.57 -4.14 -9.23
N ALA A 74 12.44 -3.52 -9.53
CA ALA A 74 11.13 -4.11 -9.21
C ALA A 74 10.96 -5.46 -9.90
N VAL A 75 10.47 -6.45 -9.16
CA VAL A 75 10.20 -7.81 -9.62
C VAL A 75 8.71 -8.06 -9.58
N VAL A 76 8.16 -8.57 -10.68
CA VAL A 76 6.76 -9.01 -10.75
C VAL A 76 6.72 -10.52 -10.95
N ARG A 77 5.87 -11.21 -10.18
CA ARG A 77 5.64 -12.65 -10.27
C ARG A 77 4.15 -12.95 -10.27
N VAL A 78 3.76 -13.97 -11.02
CA VAL A 78 2.38 -14.42 -11.14
C VAL A 78 2.29 -15.85 -10.59
N VAL A 79 1.46 -16.06 -9.56
CA VAL A 79 1.11 -17.39 -9.06
C VAL A 79 -0.20 -17.82 -9.72
N HIS A 80 -0.16 -18.84 -10.58
CA HIS A 80 -1.31 -19.32 -11.35
C HIS A 80 -1.58 -20.82 -11.11
N GLY A 81 -2.77 -21.29 -11.51
CA GLY A 81 -3.25 -22.65 -11.25
C GLY A 81 -4.78 -22.69 -11.12
N LEU A 82 -5.33 -23.89 -10.96
CA LEU A 82 -6.77 -24.13 -10.87
C LEU A 82 -7.47 -23.29 -9.77
N GLY A 83 -8.77 -23.06 -9.94
CA GLY A 83 -9.60 -22.45 -8.90
C GLY A 83 -9.53 -23.26 -7.60
N GLY A 84 -9.52 -22.59 -6.45
CA GLY A 84 -9.52 -23.26 -5.14
C GLY A 84 -8.21 -23.95 -4.72
N VAL A 85 -7.16 -24.02 -5.55
CA VAL A 85 -5.88 -24.68 -5.21
C VAL A 85 -5.05 -23.96 -4.12
N GLY A 86 -5.56 -22.87 -3.53
CA GLY A 86 -4.89 -22.15 -2.45
C GLY A 86 -3.75 -21.22 -2.89
N LYS A 87 -3.84 -20.60 -4.08
CA LYS A 87 -2.85 -19.63 -4.57
C LYS A 87 -2.71 -18.42 -3.65
N SER A 88 -3.82 -17.84 -3.23
CA SER A 88 -3.84 -16.73 -2.27
C SER A 88 -3.29 -17.16 -0.92
N THR A 89 -3.57 -18.39 -0.48
CA THR A 89 -2.99 -18.97 0.74
C THR A 89 -1.47 -19.07 0.65
N LEU A 90 -0.92 -19.50 -0.49
CA LEU A 90 0.53 -19.55 -0.72
C LEU A 90 1.16 -18.15 -0.68
N ALA A 91 0.56 -17.18 -1.37
CA ALA A 91 1.07 -15.80 -1.39
C ALA A 91 1.04 -15.17 0.02
N LEU A 92 -0.03 -15.41 0.78
CA LEU A 92 -0.17 -14.92 2.15
C LEU A 92 0.85 -15.59 3.10
N GLU A 93 1.04 -16.90 3.01
CA GLU A 93 2.06 -17.59 3.81
C GLU A 93 3.47 -17.09 3.45
N TYR A 94 3.75 -16.85 2.17
CA TYR A 94 5.02 -16.26 1.75
C TYR A 94 5.25 -14.88 2.37
N ALA A 95 4.24 -14.00 2.30
CA ALA A 95 4.32 -12.66 2.89
C ALA A 95 4.57 -12.72 4.40
N HIS A 96 3.92 -13.64 5.12
CA HIS A 96 4.15 -13.84 6.55
C HIS A 96 5.54 -14.41 6.86
N ARG A 97 5.95 -15.50 6.18
CA ARG A 97 7.20 -16.22 6.45
C ARG A 97 8.43 -15.36 6.17
N PHE A 98 8.34 -14.50 5.16
CA PHE A 98 9.47 -13.69 4.69
C PHE A 98 9.32 -12.20 4.99
N ARG A 99 8.40 -11.83 5.89
CA ARG A 99 8.09 -10.44 6.21
C ARG A 99 9.28 -9.58 6.61
N HIS A 100 10.33 -10.18 7.16
CA HIS A 100 11.53 -9.50 7.61
C HIS A 100 12.38 -8.92 6.46
N ARG A 101 12.14 -9.36 5.21
CA ARG A 101 12.88 -8.89 4.02
C ARG A 101 12.20 -7.73 3.30
N TYR A 102 10.97 -7.37 3.70
CA TYR A 102 10.14 -6.42 2.98
C TYR A 102 9.59 -5.37 3.94
N ASN A 103 9.65 -4.11 3.53
CA ASN A 103 8.98 -3.01 4.22
C ASN A 103 8.67 -1.90 3.21
N PRO A 104 7.39 -1.54 2.99
CA PRO A 104 6.18 -2.13 3.58
C PRO A 104 5.80 -3.49 2.94
N ILE A 105 4.76 -4.15 3.47
CA ILE A 105 4.08 -5.28 2.84
C ILE A 105 2.60 -4.91 2.65
N TRP A 106 2.16 -4.71 1.41
CA TRP A 106 0.80 -4.28 1.13
C TRP A 106 0.04 -5.29 0.27
N TRP A 107 -1.10 -5.75 0.78
CA TRP A 107 -2.04 -6.64 0.10
C TRP A 107 -3.12 -5.81 -0.57
N ILE A 108 -3.35 -6.06 -1.85
CA ILE A 108 -4.40 -5.38 -2.63
C ILE A 108 -5.36 -6.44 -3.20
N ALA A 109 -6.63 -6.35 -2.85
CA ALA A 109 -7.70 -7.14 -3.44
C ALA A 109 -8.07 -6.56 -4.82
N ALA A 110 -7.49 -7.13 -5.87
CA ALA A 110 -7.68 -6.70 -7.24
C ALA A 110 -9.00 -7.19 -7.89
N ASP A 111 -10.11 -7.11 -7.16
CA ASP A 111 -11.43 -7.56 -7.63
C ASP A 111 -12.12 -6.49 -8.50
N THR A 112 -11.90 -5.21 -8.21
CA THR A 112 -12.45 -4.06 -8.95
C THR A 112 -11.41 -2.94 -9.11
N ALA A 113 -11.56 -2.10 -10.13
CA ALA A 113 -10.67 -0.96 -10.36
C ALA A 113 -10.77 0.06 -9.22
N GLU A 114 -12.00 0.32 -8.75
CA GLU A 114 -12.27 1.24 -7.64
C GLU A 114 -11.64 0.74 -6.33
N GLY A 115 -11.70 -0.57 -6.07
CA GLY A 115 -11.07 -1.18 -4.89
C GLY A 115 -9.54 -1.04 -4.92
N ILE A 116 -8.91 -1.29 -6.07
CA ILE A 116 -7.47 -1.10 -6.24
C ILE A 116 -7.07 0.36 -5.95
N VAL A 117 -7.82 1.32 -6.50
CA VAL A 117 -7.53 2.75 -6.27
C VAL A 117 -7.70 3.11 -4.80
N ALA A 118 -8.75 2.62 -4.14
CA ALA A 118 -8.98 2.86 -2.72
C ALA A 118 -7.86 2.30 -1.84
N GLU A 119 -7.41 1.07 -2.09
CA GLU A 119 -6.34 0.44 -1.30
C GLU A 119 -4.96 1.04 -1.57
N LEU A 120 -4.70 1.54 -2.78
CA LEU A 120 -3.51 2.33 -3.08
C LEU A 120 -3.53 3.71 -2.42
N ALA A 121 -4.70 4.35 -2.38
CA ALA A 121 -4.88 5.62 -1.67
C ALA A 121 -4.64 5.42 -0.16
N GLU A 122 -5.16 4.34 0.42
CA GLU A 122 -4.89 4.00 1.83
C GLU A 122 -3.40 3.81 2.09
N LEU A 123 -2.68 3.10 1.20
CA LEU A 123 -1.23 2.96 1.31
C LEU A 123 -0.53 4.33 1.31
N ALA A 124 -0.92 5.24 0.41
CA ALA A 124 -0.34 6.57 0.34
C ALA A 124 -0.51 7.35 1.66
N VAL A 125 -1.72 7.30 2.25
CA VAL A 125 -2.01 7.93 3.56
C VAL A 125 -1.16 7.31 4.68
N ARG A 126 -0.95 5.99 4.65
CA ARG A 126 -0.17 5.29 5.68
C ARG A 126 1.34 5.53 5.55
N LEU A 127 1.83 5.77 4.34
CA LEU A 127 3.22 6.11 4.05
C LEU A 127 3.53 7.57 4.39
N ASP A 128 2.63 8.49 4.03
CA ASP A 128 2.77 9.90 4.34
C ASP A 128 1.44 10.51 4.80
N PRO A 129 1.17 10.50 6.13
CA PRO A 129 -0.05 11.07 6.68
C PRO A 129 -0.18 12.58 6.43
N ILE A 130 0.93 13.27 6.16
CA ILE A 130 0.94 14.72 5.91
C ILE A 130 0.47 15.00 4.47
N ALA A 131 0.85 14.15 3.51
CA ALA A 131 0.36 14.26 2.14
C ALA A 131 -1.17 14.13 2.05
N ALA A 132 -1.78 13.36 2.95
CA ALA A 132 -3.23 13.15 3.01
C ALA A 132 -4.04 14.39 3.43
N ILE A 133 -3.41 15.38 4.07
CA ILE A 133 -4.08 16.59 4.60
C ILE A 133 -4.31 17.64 3.48
N GLY A 134 -3.66 17.49 2.32
CA GLY A 134 -3.72 18.45 1.22
C GLY A 134 -4.46 17.98 -0.04
N ALA A 135 -5.09 16.80 -0.02
CA ALA A 135 -5.82 16.22 -1.16
C ALA A 135 -7.32 16.54 -1.12
#